data_AF-A0A1X4NFB1-F1
#
_entry.id   AF-A0A1X4NFB1-F1
#
_cell.length_a   1.000
_cell.length_b   1.000
_cell.length_c   1.000
_cell.angle_alpha   90.00
_cell.angle_beta   90.00
_cell.angle_gamma   90.00
#
_symmetry.space_group_name_H-M   'P 1'
#
loop_
_entity.id
_entity.type
_entity.pdbx_description
1 polymer ?
#
loop_
_entity_poly.entity_id
_entity_poly.type
_entity_poly.pdbx_seq_one_letter_code
_entity_poly.pdbx_strand_id
1 'polypeptide(L)' 'MDWTELTENWNGALARLEARFPLLNRDSLPHPPESLSGLTRHLADTHDLTALEVREELTDWLFVESLARQASEFGLG' A
#
# COMPACT_ATOMS: atom_id res chain seq x y z
N MET A 1 5.83 -8.76 -1.70
CA MET A 1 4.44 -8.30 -1.77
C MET A 1 4.27 -7.64 -3.13
N ASP A 2 3.41 -8.20 -3.97
CA ASP A 2 2.98 -7.56 -5.21
C ASP A 2 1.52 -7.09 -5.15
N TRP A 3 1.05 -6.41 -6.20
CA TRP A 3 -0.30 -5.85 -6.26
C TRP A 3 -1.40 -6.90 -6.04
N THR A 4 -1.20 -8.13 -6.53
CA THR A 4 -2.18 -9.21 -6.38
C THR A 4 -2.34 -9.55 -4.91
N GLU A 5 -1.23 -9.83 -4.22
CA GLU A 5 -1.20 -10.14 -2.79
C GLU A 5 -1.79 -9.01 -1.93
N LEU A 6 -1.56 -7.76 -2.37
CA LEU A 6 -2.12 -6.59 -1.73
C LEU A 6 -3.65 -6.57 -1.80
N THR A 7 -4.21 -6.86 -2.97
CA THR A 7 -5.68 -6.89 -3.15
C THR A 7 -6.34 -8.06 -2.44
N GLU A 8 -5.66 -9.22 -2.34
CA GLU A 8 -6.17 -10.40 -1.62
C GLU A 8 -6.32 -10.14 -0.11
N ASN A 9 -5.44 -9.32 0.47
CA ASN A 9 -5.52 -8.89 1.87
C ASN A 9 -5.72 -7.37 2.00
N TRP A 10 -6.65 -6.82 1.20
CA TRP A 10 -6.83 -5.38 1.07
C TRP A 10 -7.01 -4.66 2.41
N ASN A 11 -7.89 -5.15 3.30
CA ASN A 11 -8.14 -4.50 4.59
C ASN A 11 -6.89 -4.44 5.48
N GLY A 12 -6.11 -5.53 5.52
CA GLY A 12 -4.87 -5.57 6.30
C GLY A 12 -3.79 -4.67 5.70
N ALA A 13 -3.68 -4.66 4.36
CA ALA A 13 -2.76 -3.79 3.63
C ALA A 13 -3.14 -2.31 3.81
N LEU A 14 -4.42 -1.98 3.70
CA LEU A 14 -4.95 -0.62 3.84
C LEU A 14 -4.66 -0.03 5.22
N ALA A 15 -4.82 -0.81 6.29
CA ALA A 15 -4.47 -0.38 7.65
C ALA A 15 -2.97 -0.06 7.81
N ARG A 16 -2.09 -0.80 7.11
CA ARG A 16 -0.64 -0.51 7.09
C ARG A 16 -0.32 0.67 6.16
N LEU A 17 -1.08 0.83 5.09
CA LEU A 17 -0.95 1.94 4.16
C LEU A 17 -1.33 3.28 4.81
N GLU A 18 -2.37 3.31 5.65
CA GLU A 18 -2.75 4.48 6.46
C GLU A 18 -1.60 4.95 7.37
N ALA A 19 -0.74 4.04 7.86
CA ALA A 19 0.43 4.42 8.66
C ALA A 19 1.49 5.17 7.85
N ARG A 20 1.59 4.92 6.53
CA ARG A 20 2.51 5.61 5.61
C ARG A 20 1.87 6.86 4.99
N PHE A 21 0.57 6.81 4.75
CA PHE A 21 -0.25 7.84 4.11
C PHE A 21 -1.35 8.29 5.10
N PRO A 22 -1.06 9.20 6.03
CA PRO A 22 -1.95 9.52 7.16
C PRO A 22 -3.26 10.27 6.78
N LEU A 23 -3.34 10.80 5.55
CA LEU A 23 -4.56 11.42 5.02
C LEU A 23 -5.42 10.42 4.25
N LEU A 24 -4.92 9.21 4.03
CA LEU A 24 -5.70 8.12 3.47
C LEU A 24 -6.83 7.79 4.45
N ASN A 25 -8.05 7.78 3.94
CA ASN A 25 -9.21 7.34 4.68
C ASN A 25 -9.62 5.95 4.18
N ARG A 26 -9.47 4.91 5.00
CA ARG A 26 -9.96 3.58 4.64
C ARG A 26 -11.43 3.52 4.24
N ASP A 27 -12.27 4.39 4.80
CA ASP A 27 -13.70 4.44 4.48
C ASP A 27 -13.95 4.97 3.06
N SER A 28 -12.99 5.70 2.45
CA SER A 28 -13.09 6.13 1.05
C SER A 28 -12.60 5.07 0.05
N LEU A 29 -11.97 4.00 0.53
CA LEU A 29 -11.52 2.86 -0.29
C LEU A 29 -11.97 1.51 0.31
N PRO A 30 -13.30 1.26 0.38
CA PRO A 30 -13.83 0.01 0.92
C PRO A 30 -13.42 -1.23 0.11
N HIS A 31 -13.00 -1.03 -1.13
CA HIS A 31 -12.51 -2.09 -2.03
C HIS A 31 -11.20 -1.63 -2.68
N PRO A 32 -10.32 -2.58 -3.05
CA PRO A 32 -9.12 -2.25 -3.80
C PRO A 32 -9.49 -1.59 -5.14
N PRO A 33 -8.76 -0.55 -5.57
CA PRO A 33 -8.85 -0.04 -6.93
C PRO A 33 -8.60 -1.13 -7.98
N GLU A 34 -9.00 -0.92 -9.22
CA GLU A 34 -8.78 -1.89 -10.31
C GLU A 34 -7.29 -2.10 -10.63
N SER A 35 -6.42 -1.16 -10.24
CA SER A 35 -5.00 -1.18 -10.54
C SER A 35 -4.21 -0.33 -9.57
N LEU A 36 -2.91 -0.67 -9.42
CA LEU A 36 -1.97 0.11 -8.62
C LEU A 36 -1.94 1.59 -9.05
N SER A 37 -2.00 1.88 -10.36
CA SER A 37 -2.08 3.25 -10.89
C SER A 37 -3.33 4.01 -10.41
N GLY A 38 -4.44 3.32 -10.19
CA GLY A 38 -5.67 3.92 -9.64
C GLY A 38 -5.49 4.32 -8.18
N LEU A 39 -4.84 3.46 -7.39
CA LEU A 39 -4.44 3.78 -6.02
C LEU A 39 -3.45 4.95 -5.98
N THR A 40 -2.43 4.93 -6.85
CA THR A 40 -1.43 6.01 -6.95
C THR A 40 -2.08 7.35 -7.22
N ARG A 41 -3.05 7.42 -8.15
CA ARG A 41 -3.79 8.66 -8.44
C ARG A 41 -4.57 9.13 -7.22
N HIS A 42 -5.33 8.24 -6.58
CA HIS A 42 -6.12 8.59 -5.40
C HIS A 42 -5.26 9.16 -4.27
N LEU A 43 -4.11 8.53 -3.99
CA LEU A 43 -3.16 9.00 -2.99
C LEU A 43 -2.50 10.34 -3.39
N ALA A 44 -2.16 10.51 -4.67
CA ALA A 44 -1.60 11.77 -5.17
C ALA A 44 -2.56 12.94 -4.96
N ASP A 45 -3.83 12.77 -5.35
CA ASP A 45 -4.88 13.76 -5.13
C ASP A 45 -5.14 14.03 -3.63
N THR A 46 -5.08 13.00 -2.79
CA THR A 46 -5.37 13.13 -1.35
C THR A 46 -4.24 13.81 -0.58
N HIS A 47 -2.99 13.61 -1.01
CA HIS A 47 -1.79 14.09 -0.30
C HIS A 47 -1.13 15.31 -0.94
N ASP A 48 -1.70 15.86 -2.02
CA ASP A 48 -1.08 16.92 -2.83
C ASP A 48 0.34 16.54 -3.29
N LEU A 49 0.51 15.27 -3.65
CA LEU A 49 1.77 14.70 -4.13
C LEU A 49 1.70 14.45 -5.64
N THR A 50 2.85 14.37 -6.28
CA THR A 50 2.91 13.92 -7.67
C THR A 50 2.69 12.41 -7.77
N ALA A 51 2.16 11.96 -8.91
CA ALA A 51 2.02 10.53 -9.19
C ALA A 51 3.37 9.78 -9.24
N LEU A 52 4.49 10.49 -9.39
CA LEU A 52 5.83 9.91 -9.30
C LEU A 52 6.17 9.62 -7.83
N GLU A 53 6.08 10.62 -6.96
CA GLU A 53 6.39 10.48 -5.52
C GLU A 53 5.55 9.37 -4.89
N VAL A 54 4.25 9.35 -5.13
CA VAL A 54 3.38 8.30 -4.59
C VAL A 54 3.77 6.92 -5.12
N ARG A 55 4.16 6.82 -6.40
CA ARG A 55 4.59 5.54 -6.98
C ARG A 55 5.91 5.06 -6.36
N GLU A 56 6.85 5.96 -6.11
CA GLU A 56 8.11 5.65 -5.44
C GLU A 56 7.85 5.18 -4.00
N GLU A 57 7.01 5.91 -3.25
CA GLU A 57 6.64 5.56 -1.88
C GLU A 57 5.88 4.22 -1.80
N LEU A 58 4.96 3.96 -2.74
CA LEU A 58 4.27 2.66 -2.83
C LEU A 58 5.23 1.52 -3.16
N THR A 59 6.20 1.75 -4.03
CA THR A 59 7.19 0.73 -4.41
C THR A 59 8.11 0.41 -3.24
N ASP A 60 8.60 1.43 -2.54
CA ASP A 60 9.40 1.30 -1.33
C ASP A 60 8.62 0.54 -0.24
N TRP A 61 7.37 0.94 0.00
CA TRP A 61 6.53 0.29 1.00
C TRP A 61 6.24 -1.18 0.64
N LEU A 62 5.91 -1.51 -0.61
CA LEU A 62 5.72 -2.90 -1.06
C LEU A 62 6.98 -3.75 -0.84
N PHE A 63 8.15 -3.16 -1.05
CA PHE A 63 9.43 -3.83 -0.78
C PHE A 63 9.63 -4.08 0.71
N VAL A 64 9.40 -3.08 1.57
CA VAL A 64 9.48 -3.22 3.03
C VAL A 64 8.50 -4.28 3.55
N GLU A 65 7.26 -4.29 3.08
CA GLU A 65 6.27 -5.33 3.43
C GLU A 65 6.73 -6.73 3.00
N SER A 66 7.35 -6.84 1.83
CA SER A 66 7.96 -8.09 1.38
C SER A 66 9.08 -8.56 2.29
N LEU A 67 9.91 -7.64 2.80
CA LEU A 67 10.98 -7.97 3.74
C LEU A 67 10.42 -8.36 5.10
N ALA A 68 9.43 -7.64 5.62
CA ALA A 68 8.79 -7.92 6.91
C ALA A 68 8.12 -9.31 6.92
N ARG A 69 7.46 -9.68 5.81
CA ARG A 69 6.91 -11.03 5.64
C ARG A 69 8.00 -12.10 5.64
N GLN A 70 9.03 -11.95 4.82
CA GLN A 70 10.14 -12.90 4.79
C GLN A 70 10.80 -13.04 6.16
N ALA A 71 11.06 -11.92 6.85
CA ALA A 71 11.62 -11.94 8.20
C ALA A 71 10.72 -12.68 9.20
N SER A 72 9.39 -12.57 9.06
CA SER A 72 8.43 -13.32 9.89
C SER A 72 8.43 -14.82 9.56
N GLU A 73 8.62 -15.18 8.28
CA GLU A 73 8.74 -16.57 7.82
C GLU A 73 10.07 -17.22 8.29
N PHE A 74 11.16 -16.45 8.36
CA PHE A 74 12.46 -16.90 8.88
C PHE A 74 12.59 -16.79 10.41
N GLY A 75 11.73 -16.01 11.07
CA GLY A 75 11.70 -15.82 12.52
C GLY A 75 10.97 -16.93 13.30
N LEU A 76 10.53 -17.99 12.63
CA LEU A 76 10.05 -19.21 13.26
C LEU A 76 11.14 -20.29 13.24
N GLY A 77 12.01 -20.22 14.26
CA GLY A 77 12.89 -21.28 14.73
C GLY A 77 12.82 -21.37 16.24
#